data_AF-A0A5N5IUF4-F1
#
_entry.id   AF-A0A5N5IUF4-F1
#
_cell.length_a   1.000
_cell.length_b   1.000
_cell.length_c   1.000
_cell.angle_alpha   90.00
_cell.angle_beta   90.00
_cell.angle_gamma   90.00
#
_symmetry.space_group_name_H-M   'P 1'
#
loop_
_entity.id
_entity.type
_entity.pdbx_description
1 polymer ?
#
loop_
_entity_poly.entity_id
_entity_poly.type
_entity_poly.pdbx_seq_one_letter_code
_entity_poly.pdbx_strand_id
1 'polypeptide(L)'
;MPRESFLKNRIRSVGYALKGMFLLLRTEASIKIQFFIALLMTAAGFFFEISSTEWIVQLLSIGMVMGVEGVNTAIEKLSDYIQPQRDPKIGLVKDISAGAVMIVSVIASIIGLIIYIPKLL
;
A
#
# COMPACT_ATOMS: atom_id res chain seq x y z
N MET A 1 6.24 -35.75 -5.00
CA MET A 1 6.86 -34.58 -4.32
C MET A 1 6.88 -34.86 -2.83
N PRO A 2 8.02 -34.80 -2.13
CA PRO A 2 8.03 -35.00 -0.69
C PRO A 2 7.19 -33.90 -0.04
N ARG A 3 6.29 -34.26 0.89
CA ARG A 3 5.48 -33.30 1.64
C ARG A 3 6.43 -32.49 2.53
N GLU A 4 6.88 -31.33 2.06
CA GLU A 4 7.57 -30.37 2.91
C GLU A 4 6.68 -30.08 4.15
N SER A 5 7.29 -30.04 5.34
CA SER A 5 6.59 -29.74 6.59
C SER A 5 5.74 -28.47 6.44
N PHE A 6 4.50 -28.49 6.96
CA PHE A 6 3.57 -27.35 6.94
C PHE A 6 4.23 -26.04 7.39
N LEU A 7 5.05 -26.11 8.43
CA LEU A 7 5.81 -24.97 8.96
C LEU A 7 6.85 -24.46 7.96
N LYS A 8 7.57 -25.36 7.28
CA LYS A 8 8.56 -25.02 6.26
C LYS A 8 7.90 -24.31 5.06
N ASN A 9 6.72 -24.78 4.65
CA ASN A 9 5.93 -24.14 3.60
C ASN A 9 5.46 -22.73 4.01
N ARG A 10 5.06 -22.55 5.27
CA ARG A 10 4.56 -21.26 5.75
C ARG A 10 5.67 -20.23 5.87
N ILE A 11 6.83 -20.60 6.43
CA ILE A 11 8.02 -19.71 6.48
C ILE A 11 8.44 -19.30 5.06
N ARG A 12 8.45 -20.25 4.12
CA ARG A 12 8.75 -19.97 2.71
C ARG A 12 7.75 -19.00 2.08
N SER A 13 6.46 -19.12 2.40
CA SER A 13 5.43 -18.20 1.92
C SER A 13 5.61 -16.76 2.43
N VAL A 14 6.03 -16.59 3.69
CA VAL A 14 6.40 -15.27 4.23
C VAL A 14 7.61 -14.70 3.49
N GLY A 15 8.62 -15.54 3.21
CA GLY A 15 9.78 -15.14 2.40
C GLY A 15 9.38 -14.61 1.02
N TYR A 16 8.41 -15.25 0.34
CA TYR A 16 7.88 -14.75 -0.94
C TYR A 16 7.13 -13.43 -0.79
N ALA A 17 6.32 -13.27 0.25
CA ALA A 17 5.61 -12.03 0.51
C ALA A 17 6.59 -10.85 0.77
N LEU A 18 7.62 -11.07 1.58
CA LEU A 18 8.67 -10.08 1.85
C LEU A 18 9.44 -9.69 0.58
N LYS A 19 9.77 -10.69 -0.27
CA LYS A 19 10.38 -10.43 -1.57
C LYS A 19 9.45 -9.58 -2.45
N GLY A 20 8.15 -9.85 -2.46
CA GLY A 20 7.15 -9.08 -3.19
C GLY A 20 7.07 -7.62 -2.70
N MET A 21 7.03 -7.42 -1.39
CA MET A 21 7.06 -6.08 -0.78
C MET A 21 8.32 -5.30 -1.18
N PHE A 22 9.49 -5.93 -1.10
CA PHE A 22 10.75 -5.30 -1.51
C PHE A 22 10.78 -4.96 -3.00
N LEU A 23 10.20 -5.84 -3.84
CA LEU A 23 10.09 -5.58 -5.27
C LEU A 23 9.23 -4.34 -5.55
N LEU A 24 8.03 -4.25 -4.94
CA LEU A 24 7.15 -3.09 -5.08
C LEU A 24 7.86 -1.79 -4.68
N LEU A 25 8.51 -1.78 -3.53
CA LEU A 25 9.29 -0.62 -3.05
C LEU A 25 10.43 -0.23 -3.99
N ARG A 26 11.04 -1.19 -4.68
CA ARG A 26 12.18 -0.93 -5.57
C ARG A 26 11.74 -0.50 -6.97
N THR A 27 10.64 -1.02 -7.50
CA THR A 27 10.26 -0.84 -8.90
C THR A 27 9.23 0.27 -9.12
N GLU A 28 8.29 0.47 -8.20
CA GLU A 28 7.17 1.39 -8.44
C GLU A 28 7.40 2.76 -7.82
N ALA A 29 7.25 3.81 -8.64
CA ALA A 29 7.40 5.18 -8.18
C ALA A 29 6.30 5.58 -7.18
N SER A 30 5.04 5.18 -7.43
CA SER A 30 3.91 5.48 -6.54
C SER A 30 4.11 4.86 -5.16
N ILE A 31 4.50 3.58 -5.09
CA ILE A 31 4.81 2.90 -3.83
C ILE A 31 5.95 3.60 -3.08
N LYS A 32 7.02 4.04 -3.76
CA LYS A 32 8.11 4.79 -3.12
C LYS A 32 7.63 6.09 -2.48
N ILE A 33 6.78 6.83 -3.17
CA ILE A 33 6.19 8.08 -2.66
C ILE A 33 5.34 7.77 -1.43
N GLN A 34 4.46 6.78 -1.51
CA GLN A 34 3.60 6.38 -0.39
C GLN A 34 4.42 5.90 0.82
N PHE A 35 5.50 5.15 0.59
CA PHE A 35 6.42 4.73 1.65
C PHE A 35 7.15 5.91 2.29
N PHE A 36 7.58 6.89 1.50
CA PHE A 36 8.19 8.10 2.05
C PHE A 36 7.19 8.92 2.88
N ILE A 37 5.96 9.09 2.40
CA ILE A 37 4.88 9.72 3.17
C ILE A 37 4.63 8.95 4.47
N ALA A 38 4.58 7.62 4.42
CA ALA A 38 4.42 6.78 5.60
C ALA A 38 5.53 7.05 6.64
N LEU A 39 6.79 7.15 6.22
CA LEU A 39 7.91 7.49 7.11
C LEU A 39 7.75 8.87 7.74
N LEU A 40 7.34 9.88 6.96
CA LEU A 40 7.08 11.23 7.47
C LEU A 40 5.94 11.24 8.50
N MET A 41 4.84 10.55 8.20
CA MET A 41 3.69 10.46 9.11
C MET A 41 4.03 9.68 10.37
N THR A 42 4.83 8.62 10.29
CA THR A 42 5.35 7.92 11.46
C THR A 42 6.25 8.82 12.31
N ALA A 43 7.15 9.58 11.69
CA ALA A 43 7.98 10.55 12.42
C ALA A 43 7.13 11.64 13.10
N ALA A 44 6.10 12.15 12.40
CA ALA A 44 5.14 13.10 12.97
C ALA A 44 4.38 12.49 14.16
N GLY A 45 3.99 11.22 14.09
CA GLY A 45 3.27 10.54 15.17
C GLY A 45 4.09 10.47 16.46
N PHE A 46 5.41 10.26 16.34
CA PHE A 46 6.32 10.34 17.49
C PHE A 46 6.49 11.78 17.97
N PHE A 47 6.66 12.75 17.07
CA PHE A 47 6.88 14.16 17.40
C PHE A 47 5.68 14.80 18.13
N PHE A 48 4.46 14.48 17.71
CA PHE A 48 3.22 15.00 18.30
C PHE A 48 2.66 14.13 19.45
N GLU A 49 3.39 13.08 19.83
CA GLU A 49 3.02 12.15 20.90
C GLU A 49 1.57 11.67 20.78
N ILE A 50 1.19 11.19 19.59
CA ILE A 50 -0.19 10.76 19.34
C ILE A 50 -0.52 9.53 20.21
N SER A 51 -1.78 9.44 20.64
CA SER A 51 -2.30 8.37 21.47
C SER A 51 -2.25 7.01 20.76
N SER A 52 -2.34 5.93 21.54
CA SER A 52 -2.36 4.57 21.00
C SER A 52 -3.48 4.36 19.97
N THR A 53 -4.64 4.98 20.16
CA THR A 53 -5.77 4.90 19.21
C THR A 53 -5.44 5.61 17.90
N GLU A 54 -4.86 6.81 17.97
CA GLU A 54 -4.41 7.56 16.78
C GLU A 54 -3.32 6.79 16.02
N TRP A 55 -2.39 6.15 16.73
CA TRP A 55 -1.40 5.24 16.13
C TRP A 55 -2.03 4.07 15.38
N ILE A 56 -3.00 3.38 16.00
CA ILE A 56 -3.69 2.25 15.37
C ILE A 56 -4.36 2.71 14.07
N VAL A 57 -5.10 3.82 14.10
CA VAL A 57 -5.80 4.35 12.93
C VAL A 57 -4.79 4.79 11.85
N GLN A 58 -3.73 5.51 12.22
CA GLN A 58 -2.69 5.94 11.29
C GLN A 58 -1.99 4.75 10.60
N LEU A 59 -1.57 3.74 11.36
CA LEU A 59 -0.90 2.56 10.81
C LEU A 59 -1.82 1.76 9.90
N LEU A 60 -3.11 1.65 10.24
CA LEU A 60 -4.11 1.03 9.38
C LEU A 60 -4.30 1.83 8.07
N SER A 61 -4.37 3.15 8.13
CA SER A 61 -4.47 4.00 6.93
C SER A 61 -3.26 3.84 6.01
N ILE A 62 -2.04 3.91 6.57
CA ILE A 62 -0.79 3.69 5.83
C ILE A 62 -0.78 2.29 5.18
N GLY A 63 -1.12 1.26 5.96
CA GLY A 63 -1.15 -0.12 5.49
C GLY A 63 -2.17 -0.33 4.37
N MET A 64 -3.35 0.28 4.47
CA MET A 64 -4.39 0.21 3.43
C MET A 64 -3.95 0.90 2.15
N VAL A 65 -3.39 2.12 2.22
CA VAL A 65 -2.92 2.84 1.02
C VAL A 65 -1.84 2.03 0.31
N MET A 66 -0.80 1.56 1.03
CA MET A 66 0.26 0.76 0.42
C MET A 66 -0.24 -0.58 -0.13
N GLY A 67 -1.18 -1.23 0.56
CA GLY A 67 -1.77 -2.49 0.12
C GLY A 67 -2.56 -2.34 -1.18
N VAL A 68 -3.45 -1.34 -1.24
CA VAL A 68 -4.28 -1.08 -2.44
C VAL A 68 -3.43 -0.58 -3.61
N GLU A 69 -2.42 0.25 -3.37
CA GLU A 69 -1.45 0.65 -4.40
C GLU A 69 -0.67 -0.57 -4.96
N GLY A 70 -0.29 -1.51 -4.08
CA GLY A 70 0.36 -2.75 -4.49
C GLY A 70 -0.54 -3.63 -5.36
N VAL A 71 -1.84 -3.70 -5.03
CA VAL A 71 -2.84 -4.38 -5.85
C VAL A 71 -3.03 -3.66 -7.19
N ASN A 72 -3.08 -2.34 -7.19
CA ASN A 72 -3.17 -1.55 -8.41
C ASN A 72 -2.01 -1.84 -9.37
N THR A 73 -0.79 -1.82 -8.84
CA THR A 73 0.41 -2.17 -9.59
C THR A 73 0.30 -3.59 -10.19
N ALA A 74 -0.18 -4.55 -9.41
CA ALA A 74 -0.33 -5.93 -9.88
C ALA A 74 -1.36 -6.03 -11.02
N ILE A 75 -2.48 -5.31 -10.92
CA ILE A 75 -3.51 -5.23 -11.97
C ILE A 75 -2.96 -4.58 -13.23
N GLU A 76 -2.21 -3.48 -13.10
CA GLU A 76 -1.56 -2.80 -14.22
C GLU A 76 -0.60 -3.73 -14.96
N LYS A 77 0.32 -4.37 -14.23
CA LYS A 77 1.32 -5.30 -14.80
C LYS A 77 0.68 -6.53 -15.44
N LEU A 78 -0.35 -7.10 -14.81
CA LEU A 78 -1.09 -8.22 -15.38
C LEU A 78 -1.81 -7.81 -16.66
N SER A 79 -2.41 -6.63 -16.66
CA SER A 79 -3.11 -6.07 -17.81
C SER A 79 -2.16 -5.81 -18.98
N ASP A 80 -0.98 -5.24 -18.72
CA ASP A 80 0.07 -5.02 -19.73
C ASP A 80 0.64 -6.33 -20.28
N TYR A 81 0.70 -7.37 -19.46
CA TYR A 81 1.14 -8.69 -19.88
C TYR A 81 0.11 -9.38 -20.80
N ILE A 82 -1.19 -9.29 -20.46
CA ILE A 82 -2.26 -9.97 -21.21
C ILE A 82 -2.60 -9.23 -22.51
N GLN A 83 -2.59 -7.90 -22.50
CA GLN A 83 -2.98 -7.07 -23.65
C GLN A 83 -1.99 -5.91 -23.81
N PRO A 84 -0.87 -6.14 -24.51
CA PRO A 84 0.19 -5.13 -24.68
C PRO A 84 -0.21 -3.95 -25.57
N GLN A 85 -1.20 -4.14 -26.46
CA GLN A 85 -1.74 -3.05 -27.27
C GLN A 85 -2.82 -2.28 -26.50
N ARG A 86 -3.02 -1.01 -26.85
CA ARG A 86 -4.08 -0.21 -26.22
C ARG A 86 -5.46 -0.80 -26.53
N ASP A 87 -6.15 -1.24 -25.48
CA ASP A 87 -7.54 -1.71 -25.52
C ASP A 87 -8.40 -0.88 -24.54
N PRO A 88 -9.51 -0.27 -24.98
CA PRO A 88 -10.37 0.53 -24.13
C PRO A 88 -10.90 -0.21 -22.89
N LYS A 89 -11.12 -1.52 -22.96
CA LYS A 89 -11.59 -2.32 -21.83
C LYS A 89 -10.52 -2.48 -20.76
N ILE A 90 -9.27 -2.67 -21.18
CA ILE A 90 -8.12 -2.71 -20.26
C ILE A 90 -7.88 -1.32 -19.64
N GLY A 91 -8.06 -0.25 -20.44
CA GLY A 91 -8.07 1.12 -19.92
C GLY A 91 -9.05 1.29 -18.76
N LEU A 92 -10.31 0.88 -18.95
CA LEU A 92 -11.33 0.94 -17.91
C LEU A 92 -10.94 0.17 -16.64
N VAL A 93 -10.35 -1.02 -16.76
CA VAL A 93 -9.91 -1.82 -15.59
C VAL A 93 -8.81 -1.08 -14.82
N LYS A 94 -7.83 -0.50 -15.53
CA LYS A 94 -6.77 0.29 -14.91
C LYS A 94 -7.32 1.53 -14.24
N ASP A 95 -8.23 2.25 -14.89
CA ASP A 95 -8.85 3.45 -14.34
C ASP A 95 -9.64 3.16 -13.05
N ILE A 96 -10.41 2.07 -13.01
CA ILE A 96 -11.14 1.63 -11.81
C ILE A 96 -10.16 1.27 -10.68
N SER A 97 -9.08 0.56 -11.01
CA SER A 97 -8.05 0.16 -10.06
C SER A 97 -7.34 1.36 -9.44
N ALA A 98 -6.95 2.35 -10.26
CA ALA A 98 -6.38 3.61 -9.80
C ALA A 98 -7.40 4.43 -8.99
N GLY A 99 -8.68 4.40 -9.36
CA GLY A 99 -9.77 5.01 -8.61
C GLY A 99 -9.88 4.45 -7.18
N ALA A 100 -9.68 3.15 -6.99
CA ALA A 100 -9.68 2.54 -5.65
C ALA A 100 -8.55 3.06 -4.76
N VAL A 101 -7.35 3.23 -5.33
CA VAL A 101 -6.21 3.86 -4.63
C VAL A 101 -6.55 5.28 -4.20
N MET A 102 -7.17 6.06 -5.09
CA MET A 102 -7.54 7.46 -4.82
C MET A 102 -8.52 7.57 -3.65
N ILE A 103 -9.55 6.71 -3.61
CA ILE A 103 -10.52 6.69 -2.50
C ILE A 103 -9.82 6.47 -1.16
N VAL A 104 -8.95 5.46 -1.08
CA VAL A 104 -8.23 5.15 0.16
C VAL A 104 -7.25 6.26 0.53
N SER A 105 -6.59 6.88 -0.45
CA SER A 105 -5.65 7.99 -0.23
C SER A 105 -6.36 9.24 0.31
N VAL A 106 -7.56 9.56 -0.19
CA VAL A 106 -8.37 10.68 0.32
C VAL A 106 -8.79 10.42 1.77
N ILE A 107 -9.29 9.22 2.08
CA ILE A 107 -9.70 8.86 3.44
C ILE A 107 -8.50 8.89 4.40
N ALA A 108 -7.35 8.35 3.99
CA ALA A 108 -6.13 8.40 4.78
C ALA A 108 -5.67 9.84 5.06
N SER A 109 -5.82 10.73 4.07
CA SER A 109 -5.51 12.15 4.24
C SER A 109 -6.44 12.82 5.24
N ILE A 110 -7.75 12.56 5.17
CA ILE A 110 -8.74 13.07 6.14
C ILE A 110 -8.42 12.59 7.56
N ILE A 111 -8.08 11.30 7.72
CA ILE A 111 -7.65 10.73 9.00
C ILE A 111 -6.42 11.47 9.53
N GLY A 112 -5.41 11.71 8.69
CA GLY A 112 -4.23 12.49 9.07
C GLY A 112 -4.62 13.90 9.56
N LEU A 113 -5.50 14.60 8.84
CA LEU A 113 -5.98 15.91 9.26
C LEU A 113 -6.70 15.87 10.62
N ILE A 114 -7.55 14.86 10.86
CA ILE A 114 -8.24 14.68 12.14
C ILE A 114 -7.25 14.50 13.30
N ILE A 115 -6.16 13.75 13.08
CA ILE A 115 -5.14 13.49 14.11
C ILE A 115 -4.29 14.75 14.34
N TYR A 116 -3.80 15.40 13.29
CA TYR A 116 -2.73 16.40 13.41
C TYR A 116 -3.21 17.86 13.49
N ILE A 117 -4.37 18.22 12.94
CA ILE A 117 -4.88 19.60 13.06
C ILE A 117 -5.00 20.04 14.54
N PRO A 118 -5.58 19.24 15.45
CA PRO A 118 -5.69 19.62 16.86
C PRO A 118 -4.34 19.70 17.59
N LYS A 119 -3.28 19.11 17.05
CA LYS A 119 -1.93 19.13 17.63
C LYS A 119 -1.10 20.33 17.18
N LEU A 120 -1.56 21.03 16.15
CA LEU A 120 -0.91 22.22 15.58
C LEU A 120 -1.52 23.54 16.09
N LEU A 121 -2.71 23.48 16.68
CA LEU A 121 -3.42 24.60 17.30
C LEU A 121 -3.07 24.69 18.79
#